data_AF-A0A7M3M9E4-F1
#
_entry.id   AF-A0A7M3M9E4-F1
#
_cell.length_a   1.000
_cell.length_b   1.000
_cell.length_c   1.000
_cell.angle_alpha   90.00
_cell.angle_beta   90.00
_cell.angle_gamma   90.00
#
_symmetry.space_group_name_H-M   'P 1'
#
loop_
_entity.id
_entity.type
_entity.pdbx_description
1 polymer ?
#
loop_
_entity_poly.entity_id
_entity_poly.type
_entity_poly.pdbx_seq_one_letter_code
_entity_poly.pdbx_strand_id
1 'polypeptide(L)'
;MAYHDITDTNLNYVQHRTLQRYQRHHLSELFERYSKLLMFRVDFYYRVDSNAWCHADKYSTTADMILLLQRCNTMTGLVGFTWVLEYTEQHGYHIHAAFYLNGQKHRKIWPTFKTLQALWV
;
A
#
# COMPACT_ATOMS: atom_id res chain seq x y z
N MET A 1 30.48 1.13 19.50
CA MET A 1 29.17 1.11 20.18
C MET A 1 28.10 1.03 19.11
N ALA A 2 27.53 -0.15 18.89
CA ALA A 2 26.49 -0.33 17.88
C ALA A 2 25.19 0.29 18.40
N TYR A 3 24.74 1.36 17.77
CA TYR A 3 23.37 1.83 17.90
C TYR A 3 22.47 0.73 17.32
N HIS A 4 21.94 -0.14 18.18
CA HIS A 4 20.74 -0.87 17.83
C HIS A 4 19.60 0.14 17.87
N ASP A 5 19.37 0.83 16.75
CA ASP A 5 18.19 1.67 16.58
C ASP A 5 16.96 0.78 16.73
N ILE A 6 16.34 0.83 17.91
CA ILE A 6 14.99 0.31 18.12
C ILE A 6 14.09 1.19 17.27
N THR A 7 13.88 0.71 16.06
CA THR A 7 13.08 1.33 15.01
C THR A 7 11.67 0.74 14.99
N ASP A 8 11.35 -0.14 15.94
CA ASP A 8 10.01 -0.67 16.13
C ASP A 8 9.17 0.35 16.88
N THR A 9 8.20 0.92 16.16
CA THR A 9 7.24 1.89 16.70
C THR A 9 6.15 1.25 17.54
N ASN A 10 6.03 -0.09 17.52
CA ASN A 10 5.11 -0.86 18.33
C ASN A 10 5.82 -2.07 18.95
N LEU A 11 6.20 -1.96 20.22
CA LEU A 11 6.90 -3.00 20.97
C LEU A 11 6.01 -4.23 21.26
N ASN A 12 4.68 -4.10 21.12
CA ASN A 12 3.73 -5.19 21.35
C ASN A 12 3.50 -6.04 20.08
N TYR A 13 4.15 -5.72 18.96
CA TYR A 13 3.97 -6.43 17.70
C TYR A 13 5.31 -6.80 17.09
N VAL A 14 5.55 -8.09 16.90
CA VAL A 14 6.76 -8.60 16.26
C VAL A 14 6.63 -8.43 14.75
N GLN A 15 7.32 -7.44 14.19
CA GLN A 15 7.31 -7.23 12.74
C GLN A 15 8.05 -8.35 12.00
N HIS A 16 7.52 -8.72 10.84
CA HIS A 16 8.20 -9.65 9.95
C HIS A 16 9.47 -9.01 9.37
N ARG A 17 10.65 -9.38 9.89
CA ARG A 17 11.95 -8.74 9.60
C ARG A 17 12.23 -8.52 8.11
N THR A 18 11.94 -9.51 7.27
CA THR A 18 12.17 -9.41 5.82
C THR A 18 11.28 -8.35 5.16
N LEU A 19 9.99 -8.32 5.48
CA LEU A 19 9.05 -7.34 4.93
C LEU A 19 9.39 -5.93 5.41
N GLN A 20 9.73 -5.79 6.70
CA GLN A 20 10.19 -4.53 7.27
C GLN A 20 11.44 -4.01 6.55
N ARG A 21 12.42 -4.87 6.26
CA ARG A 21 13.63 -4.50 5.51
C ARG A 21 13.30 -4.03 4.10
N TYR A 22 12.41 -4.73 3.38
CA TYR A 22 12.00 -4.32 2.03
C TYR A 22 11.27 -2.98 2.03
N GLN A 23 10.34 -2.78 2.96
CA GLN A 23 9.60 -1.51 3.08
C GLN A 23 10.54 -0.34 3.39
N ARG A 24 11.49 -0.51 4.32
CA ARG A 24 12.47 0.52 4.64
C ARG A 24 13.39 0.83 3.48
N HIS A 25 13.92 -0.20 2.82
CA HIS A 25 14.77 -0.01 1.66
C HIS A 25 14.05 0.75 0.55
N HIS A 26 12.82 0.35 0.22
CA HIS A 26 12.00 1.06 -0.75
C HIS A 26 11.75 2.52 -0.35
N LEU A 27 11.44 2.78 0.92
CA LEU A 27 11.24 4.15 1.41
C LEU A 27 12.53 4.99 1.34
N SER A 28 13.69 4.41 1.65
CA SER A 28 14.99 5.06 1.50
C SER A 28 15.25 5.45 0.05
N GLU A 29 15.04 4.55 -0.92
CA GLU A 29 15.20 4.85 -2.35
C GLU A 29 14.27 5.98 -2.81
N LEU A 30 13.05 6.05 -2.28
CA LEU A 30 12.14 7.15 -2.58
C LEU A 30 12.64 8.48 -2.01
N PHE A 31 13.18 8.51 -0.79
CA PHE A 31 13.73 9.74 -0.20
C PHE A 31 15.04 10.19 -0.85
N GLU A 32 15.85 9.26 -1.37
CA GLU A 32 17.03 9.60 -2.17
C GLU A 32 16.64 10.33 -3.47
N ARG A 33 15.45 10.04 -4.02
CA ARG A 33 14.96 10.64 -5.27
C ARG A 33 14.05 11.85 -5.09
N TYR A 34 13.30 11.92 -4.00
CA TYR A 34 12.27 12.95 -3.78
C TYR A 34 12.43 13.62 -2.42
N SER A 35 12.61 14.95 -2.44
CA SER A 35 12.77 15.76 -1.22
C SER A 35 11.52 15.87 -0.35
N LYS A 36 10.34 15.50 -0.90
CA LYS A 36 9.08 15.48 -0.17
C LYS A 36 8.19 14.36 -0.70
N LEU A 37 7.75 13.48 0.20
CA LEU A 37 6.80 12.43 -0.07
C LEU A 37 5.50 12.70 0.70
N LEU A 38 4.36 12.45 0.06
CA LEU A 38 3.08 12.32 0.74
C LEU A 38 2.70 10.83 0.72
N MET A 39 2.89 10.16 1.84
CA MET A 39 2.51 8.76 2.02
C MET A 39 1.08 8.66 2.53
N PHE A 40 0.33 7.69 2.01
CA PHE A 40 -0.98 7.35 2.54
C PHE A 40 -1.27 5.87 2.40
N ARG A 41 -1.93 5.32 3.42
CA ARG A 41 -2.37 3.93 3.47
C ARG A 41 -3.80 3.81 2.94
N VAL A 42 -4.06 2.77 2.17
CA VAL A 42 -5.38 2.37 1.69
C VAL A 42 -5.60 0.91 2.01
N ASP A 43 -6.76 0.62 2.59
CA ASP A 43 -7.20 -0.74 2.90
C ASP A 43 -8.24 -1.12 1.86
N PHE A 44 -7.89 -2.06 0.98
CA PHE A 44 -8.76 -2.57 -0.06
C PHE A 44 -9.41 -3.85 0.39
N TYR A 45 -10.73 -3.90 0.30
CA TYR A 45 -11.56 -5.06 0.59
C TYR A 45 -12.73 -5.07 -0.37
N TYR A 46 -13.27 -6.26 -0.61
CA TYR A 46 -14.49 -6.40 -1.40
C TYR A 46 -15.70 -6.05 -0.54
N ARG A 47 -16.71 -5.44 -1.16
CA ARG A 47 -17.99 -5.24 -0.49
C ARG A 47 -18.59 -6.60 -0.15
N VAL A 48 -19.02 -6.77 1.10
CA VAL A 48 -19.74 -7.97 1.57
C VAL A 48 -20.92 -8.22 0.63
N ASP A 49 -21.17 -9.50 0.33
CA ASP A 49 -22.21 -9.98 -0.60
C ASP A 49 -22.04 -9.57 -2.07
N SER A 50 -20.88 -9.01 -2.46
CA SER A 50 -20.55 -8.84 -3.87
C SER A 50 -20.11 -10.17 -4.51
N ASN A 51 -20.26 -10.26 -5.83
CA ASN A 51 -19.74 -11.41 -6.58
C ASN A 51 -18.22 -11.58 -6.39
N ALA A 52 -17.49 -10.46 -6.35
CA ALA A 52 -16.05 -10.45 -6.11
C ALA A 52 -15.70 -10.99 -4.72
N TRP A 53 -16.48 -10.65 -3.69
CA TRP A 53 -16.31 -11.19 -2.34
C TRP A 53 -16.48 -12.72 -2.31
N CYS A 54 -17.53 -13.25 -2.93
CA CYS A 54 -17.83 -14.69 -2.92
C CYS A 54 -16.76 -15.54 -3.63
N HIS A 55 -16.04 -14.96 -4.58
CA HIS A 55 -15.00 -15.63 -5.37
C HIS A 55 -13.60 -15.13 -5.03
N ALA A 56 -13.45 -14.34 -3.96
CA ALA A 56 -12.17 -13.80 -3.56
C ALA A 56 -11.26 -14.93 -3.08
N ASP A 57 -10.16 -15.12 -3.78
CA ASP A 57 -9.05 -15.95 -3.33
C ASP A 57 -7.73 -15.18 -3.45
N LYS A 58 -6.64 -15.82 -3.04
CA LYS A 58 -5.29 -15.24 -3.13
C LYS A 58 -4.95 -14.76 -4.54
N TYR A 59 -5.33 -15.50 -5.56
CA TYR A 59 -4.98 -15.24 -6.96
C TYR A 59 -5.85 -14.15 -7.56
N SER A 60 -7.17 -14.21 -7.35
CA SER A 60 -8.11 -13.18 -7.84
C SER A 60 -7.80 -11.82 -7.20
N THR A 61 -7.57 -11.80 -5.89
CA THR A 61 -7.29 -10.56 -5.14
C THR A 61 -5.95 -9.95 -5.55
N THR A 62 -4.96 -10.80 -5.80
CA THR A 62 -3.68 -10.35 -6.36
C THR A 62 -3.83 -9.81 -7.78
N ALA A 63 -4.65 -10.46 -8.62
CA ALA A 63 -4.89 -10.02 -10.00
C ALA A 63 -5.59 -8.65 -10.03
N ASP A 64 -6.60 -8.43 -9.19
CA ASP A 64 -7.29 -7.15 -9.06
C ASP A 64 -6.35 -6.03 -8.59
N MET A 65 -5.44 -6.33 -7.66
CA MET A 65 -4.41 -5.37 -7.23
C MET A 65 -3.43 -5.04 -8.36
N ILE A 66 -2.98 -6.03 -9.11
CA ILE A 66 -2.09 -5.80 -10.26
C ILE A 66 -2.80 -4.94 -11.31
N LEU A 67 -4.07 -5.22 -11.60
CA LEU A 67 -4.88 -4.44 -12.53
C LEU A 67 -5.07 -2.99 -12.03
N LEU A 68 -5.31 -2.80 -10.74
CA LEU A 68 -5.34 -1.46 -10.12
C LEU A 68 -4.02 -0.73 -10.36
N LEU A 69 -2.88 -1.36 -10.04
CA LEU A 69 -1.56 -0.74 -10.19
C LEU A 69 -1.23 -0.40 -11.64
N GLN A 70 -1.62 -1.24 -12.60
CA GLN A 70 -1.49 -0.95 -14.03
C GLN A 70 -2.30 0.29 -14.42
N ARG A 71 -3.55 0.40 -13.94
CA ARG A 71 -4.40 1.59 -14.15
C ARG A 71 -3.81 2.84 -13.46
N CYS A 72 -3.12 2.67 -12.35
CA CYS A 72 -2.46 3.76 -11.63
C CYS A 72 -1.18 4.27 -12.31
N ASN A 73 -0.61 3.55 -13.28
CA ASN A 73 0.64 3.96 -13.94
C ASN A 73 0.53 5.31 -14.67
N THR A 74 -0.70 5.75 -15.00
CA THR A 74 -0.96 7.06 -15.61
C THR A 74 -1.21 8.17 -14.57
N MET A 75 -1.25 7.84 -13.27
CA MET A 75 -1.52 8.81 -12.22
C MET A 75 -0.30 9.72 -12.01
N THR A 76 -0.47 10.99 -12.34
CA THR A 76 0.60 11.98 -12.18
C THR A 76 1.06 12.03 -10.72
N GLY A 77 2.38 11.94 -10.54
CA GLY A 77 3.04 12.13 -9.26
C GLY A 77 2.92 10.99 -8.26
N LEU A 78 2.29 9.86 -8.61
CA LEU A 78 2.49 8.61 -7.89
C LEU A 78 3.88 8.07 -8.20
N VAL A 79 4.71 7.89 -7.17
CA VAL A 79 6.14 7.60 -7.31
C VAL A 79 6.59 6.29 -6.69
N GLY A 80 5.72 5.64 -5.92
CA GLY A 80 5.99 4.35 -5.32
C GLY A 80 4.75 3.78 -4.65
N PHE A 81 4.82 2.48 -4.36
CA PHE A 81 3.81 1.79 -3.58
C PHE A 81 4.41 0.51 -2.97
N THR A 82 3.81 0.04 -1.89
CA THR A 82 4.04 -1.30 -1.32
C THR A 82 2.70 -1.84 -0.85
N TRP A 83 2.49 -3.15 -0.91
CA TRP A 83 1.24 -3.77 -0.48
C TRP A 83 1.47 -5.19 0.05
N VAL A 84 0.55 -5.65 0.89
CA VAL A 84 0.48 -7.02 1.38
C VAL A 84 -0.95 -7.53 1.25
N LEU A 85 -1.09 -8.81 0.94
CA LEU A 85 -2.36 -9.53 0.97
C LEU A 85 -2.49 -10.25 2.31
N GLU A 86 -3.60 -10.03 2.99
CA GLU A 86 -3.93 -10.64 4.26
C GLU A 86 -5.29 -11.35 4.18
N TYR A 87 -5.54 -12.25 5.12
CA TYR A 87 -6.80 -12.94 5.28
C TYR A 87 -7.25 -12.88 6.73
N THR A 88 -8.51 -12.51 6.96
CA THR A 88 -9.17 -12.68 8.26
C THR A 88 -10.52 -13.34 8.05
N GLU A 89 -11.03 -14.02 9.08
CA GLU A 89 -12.37 -14.63 9.02
C GLU A 89 -13.48 -13.59 8.79
N GLN A 90 -13.31 -12.38 9.34
CA GLN A 90 -14.29 -11.31 9.24
C GLN A 90 -14.26 -10.58 7.89
N HIS A 91 -13.05 -10.34 7.33
CA HIS A 91 -12.87 -9.49 6.15
C HIS A 91 -12.42 -10.27 4.90
N GLY A 92 -12.31 -11.60 4.98
CA GLY A 92 -11.80 -12.42 3.90
C GLY A 92 -10.43 -11.97 3.43
N TYR A 93 -10.15 -12.17 2.14
CA TYR A 93 -8.95 -11.64 1.50
C TYR A 93 -9.06 -10.12 1.32
N HIS A 94 -8.05 -9.40 1.81
CA HIS A 94 -7.96 -7.94 1.73
C HIS A 94 -6.51 -7.49 1.63
N ILE A 95 -6.31 -6.26 1.15
CA ILE A 95 -4.97 -5.72 0.88
C ILE A 95 -4.75 -4.46 1.70
N HIS A 96 -3.61 -4.42 2.39
CA HIS A 96 -3.06 -3.18 2.93
C HIS A 96 -1.99 -2.65 1.98
N ALA A 97 -2.22 -1.46 1.45
CA ALA A 97 -1.29 -0.80 0.55
C ALA A 97 -0.88 0.58 1.09
N ALA A 98 0.39 0.92 0.94
CA ALA A 98 0.89 2.28 1.10
C ALA A 98 1.32 2.83 -0.25
N PHE A 99 0.84 4.02 -0.59
CA PHE A 99 1.19 4.75 -1.81
C PHE A 99 1.98 6.01 -1.46
N TYR A 100 2.88 6.41 -2.36
CA TYR A 100 3.75 7.57 -2.18
C TYR A 100 3.57 8.55 -3.33
N LEU A 101 3.20 9.79 -3.02
CA LEU A 101 3.14 10.88 -3.99
C LEU A 101 4.37 11.78 -3.87
N ASN A 102 4.86 12.29 -5.00
CA ASN A 102 5.82 13.39 -5.01
C ASN A 102 5.15 14.66 -4.47
N GLY A 103 5.48 15.01 -3.23
CA GLY A 103 4.91 16.16 -2.52
C GLY A 103 5.36 17.52 -3.05
N GLN A 104 6.31 17.56 -3.98
CA GLN A 104 6.65 18.78 -4.72
C GLN A 104 5.63 19.04 -5.85
N LYS A 105 5.04 17.98 -6.41
CA LYS A 105 3.98 18.07 -7.43
C LYS A 105 2.57 18.08 -6.83
N HIS A 106 2.40 17.48 -5.65
CA HIS A 106 1.10 17.36 -4.98
C HIS A 106 1.11 18.00 -3.59
N ARG A 107 0.03 18.71 -3.25
CA ARG A 107 -0.17 19.25 -1.90
C ARG A 107 -1.17 18.45 -1.06
N LYS A 108 -2.01 17.63 -1.70
CA LYS A 108 -3.10 16.88 -1.06
C LYS A 108 -3.15 15.45 -1.61
N ILE A 109 -3.40 14.51 -0.72
CA ILE A 109 -3.59 13.09 -1.03
C ILE A 109 -4.99 12.80 -1.58
N TRP A 110 -6.00 13.55 -1.12
CA TRP A 110 -7.41 13.25 -1.35
C TRP A 110 -7.80 13.03 -2.83
N PRO A 111 -7.35 13.85 -3.81
CA PRO A 111 -7.69 13.61 -5.22
C PRO A 111 -7.17 12.27 -5.75
N THR A 112 -5.94 11.91 -5.37
CA THR A 112 -5.32 10.62 -5.69
C THR A 112 -6.10 9.48 -5.06
N PHE A 113 -6.48 9.60 -3.78
CA PHE A 113 -7.30 8.61 -3.09
C PHE A 113 -8.65 8.39 -3.79
N LYS A 114 -9.34 9.47 -4.20
CA LYS A 114 -10.60 9.38 -4.96
C LYS A 114 -10.42 8.66 -6.30
N THR A 115 -9.28 8.84 -6.95
CA THR A 115 -8.95 8.13 -8.20
C THR A 115 -8.75 6.64 -7.91
N LEU A 116 -7.97 6.28 -6.89
CA LEU A 116 -7.80 4.87 -6.47
C LEU A 116 -9.13 4.21 -6.11
N GLN A 117 -9.99 4.91 -5.36
CA GLN A 117 -11.31 4.43 -5.01
C GLN A 117 -12.18 4.15 -6.26
N ALA A 118 -12.11 4.99 -7.28
CA ALA A 118 -12.87 4.82 -8.51
C ALA A 118 -12.33 3.69 -9.42
N LEU A 119 -11.05 3.32 -9.27
CA LEU A 119 -10.41 2.27 -10.06
C LEU A 119 -10.52 0.88 -9.42
N TRP A 120 -10.80 0.82 -8.12
CA TRP A 120 -11.02 -0.42 -7.37
C TRP A 120 -12.34 -1.09 -7.76
N VAL A 121 -12.35 -2.43 -7.77
CA VAL A 121 -13.43 -3.29 -8.27
C VAL A 121 -14.48 -3.58 -7.20
#